data_AF-A0A0C2HNN7-F1
#
_entry.id   AF-A0A0C2HNN7-F1
#
_cell.length_a   1.000
_cell.length_b   1.000
_cell.length_c   1.000
_cell.angle_alpha   90.00
_cell.angle_beta   90.00
_cell.angle_gamma   90.00
#
_symmetry.space_group_name_H-M   'P 1'
#
loop_
_entity.id
_entity.type
_entity.pdbx_description
1 polymer ?
#
loop_
_entity_poly.entity_id
_entity_poly.type
_entity_poly.pdbx_seq_one_letter_code
_entity_poly.pdbx_strand_id
1 'polypeptide(L)'
;MDREEAVNRKFPTVYRGLDEQEVRAHLRNMQEEIDRRDEKIRQLEGMLDEKEENLNSFRNVETSINEAILTAQRAGDEAKRTAQARAEEIIRAAEAERERVVDEGLARARHIANQTEDMKRQSKIFRARFKMLVEAQLDLLKSDDWDYLLDFDKNLEHRVEDLEAVEKKQDE
;
A
#
# COMPACT_ATOMS: atom_id res chain seq x y z
N MET A 1 -61.07 27.37 49.48
CA MET A 1 -62.42 27.98 49.43
C MET A 1 -62.84 27.91 48.00
N ASP A 2 -64.07 27.47 47.74
CA ASP A 2 -64.62 27.55 46.39
C ASP A 2 -64.69 29.02 45.98
N ARG A 3 -64.27 29.38 44.76
CA ARG A 3 -64.12 30.80 44.34
C ARG A 3 -65.47 31.54 44.39
N GLU A 4 -66.56 30.83 44.13
CA GLU A 4 -67.92 31.35 44.27
C GLU A 4 -68.34 31.57 45.74
N GLU A 5 -67.80 30.77 46.66
CA GLU A 5 -68.12 30.83 48.09
C GLU A 5 -67.54 32.09 48.74
N ALA A 6 -66.37 32.55 48.27
CA ALA A 6 -65.73 33.76 48.77
C ALA A 6 -66.49 35.05 48.39
N VAL A 7 -67.07 35.10 47.19
CA VAL A 7 -67.80 36.27 46.68
C VAL A 7 -69.24 36.32 47.21
N ASN A 8 -69.88 35.16 47.41
CA ASN A 8 -71.25 35.07 47.91
C ASN A 8 -71.38 35.00 49.44
N ARG A 9 -70.26 35.02 50.16
CA ARG A 9 -70.25 35.00 51.63
C ARG A 9 -70.95 36.24 52.19
N LYS A 10 -71.94 36.03 53.05
CA LYS A 10 -72.62 37.10 53.79
C LYS A 10 -71.88 37.37 55.11
N PHE A 11 -71.54 38.63 55.33
CA PHE A 11 -70.89 39.09 56.56
C PHE A 11 -71.93 39.77 57.49
N PRO A 12 -71.80 39.64 58.82
CA PRO A 12 -72.69 40.32 59.77
C PRO A 12 -72.49 41.84 59.72
N THR A 13 -73.59 42.59 59.71
CA THR A 13 -73.59 44.06 59.62
C THR A 13 -73.40 44.70 61.00
N VAL A 14 -72.58 45.75 61.10
CA VAL A 14 -72.28 46.50 62.33
C VAL A 14 -72.58 47.98 62.16
N TYR A 15 -72.99 48.68 63.23
CA TYR A 15 -73.54 50.05 63.24
C TYR A 15 -72.61 51.15 62.65
N ARG A 16 -71.34 50.83 62.36
CA ARG A 16 -70.36 51.69 61.65
C ARG A 16 -69.48 50.86 60.69
N GLY A 17 -70.12 50.01 59.88
CA GLY A 17 -69.44 49.20 58.87
C GLY A 17 -69.14 49.96 57.58
N LEU A 18 -68.30 49.36 56.74
CA LEU A 18 -68.08 49.76 55.34
C LEU A 18 -69.34 49.49 54.51
N ASP A 19 -69.52 50.24 53.41
CA ASP A 19 -70.64 50.04 52.49
C ASP A 19 -70.57 48.64 51.85
N GLU A 20 -71.63 47.87 52.05
CA GLU A 20 -71.75 46.50 51.54
C GLU A 20 -71.68 46.44 50.01
N GLN A 21 -72.23 47.43 49.30
CA GLN A 21 -72.20 47.44 47.83
C GLN A 21 -70.80 47.68 47.29
N GLU A 22 -70.07 48.63 47.87
CA GLU A 22 -68.70 48.96 47.48
C GLU A 22 -67.74 47.81 47.80
N VAL A 23 -67.88 47.18 48.97
CA VAL A 23 -67.12 45.98 49.35
C VAL A 23 -67.42 44.82 48.40
N ARG A 24 -68.69 44.57 48.04
CA ARG A 24 -69.05 43.53 47.06
C ARG A 24 -68.54 43.83 45.65
N ALA A 25 -68.46 45.10 45.25
CA ALA A 25 -67.84 45.49 43.97
C ALA A 25 -66.32 45.27 43.99
N HIS A 26 -65.65 45.64 45.08
CA HIS A 26 -64.22 45.42 45.26
C HIS A 26 -63.84 43.93 45.31
N LEU A 27 -64.62 43.11 46.03
CA LEU A 27 -64.44 41.65 46.08
C LEU A 27 -64.61 41.00 44.69
N ARG A 28 -65.53 41.49 43.86
CA ARG A 28 -65.68 41.04 42.46
C ARG A 28 -64.47 41.41 41.60
N ASN A 29 -64.00 42.65 41.68
CA ASN A 29 -62.79 43.08 40.96
C ASN A 29 -61.55 42.28 41.41
N MET A 30 -61.41 42.01 42.70
CA MET A 30 -60.32 41.20 43.26
C MET A 30 -60.40 39.75 42.75
N GLN A 31 -61.60 39.18 42.67
CA GLN A 31 -61.82 37.85 42.10
C GLN A 31 -61.40 37.81 40.62
N GLU A 32 -61.81 38.79 39.81
CA GLU A 32 -61.42 38.88 38.39
C GLU A 32 -59.90 39.07 38.19
N GLU A 33 -59.22 39.81 39.07
CA GLU A 33 -57.75 39.89 39.03
C GLU A 33 -57.08 38.57 39.39
N ILE A 34 -57.59 37.86 40.41
CA ILE A 34 -57.08 36.54 40.80
C ILE A 34 -57.28 35.55 39.66
N ASP A 35 -58.46 35.51 39.04
CA ASP A 35 -58.73 34.61 37.92
C ASP A 35 -57.83 34.91 36.71
N ARG A 36 -57.58 36.19 36.41
CA ARG A 36 -56.62 36.59 35.37
C ARG A 36 -55.18 36.17 35.70
N ARG A 37 -54.77 36.28 36.97
CA ARG A 37 -53.44 35.85 37.42
C ARG A 37 -53.31 34.33 37.33
N ASP A 38 -54.32 33.59 37.75
CA ASP A 38 -54.32 32.13 37.72
C ASP A 38 -54.30 31.59 36.29
N GLU A 39 -55.01 32.25 35.36
CA GLU A 39 -54.91 31.93 33.92
C GLU A 39 -53.50 32.20 33.38
N LYS A 40 -52.90 33.33 33.77
CA LYS A 40 -51.53 33.67 33.38
C LYS A 40 -50.51 32.68 33.94
N ILE A 41 -50.68 32.24 35.19
CA ILE A 41 -49.84 31.22 35.82
C ILE A 41 -49.94 29.91 35.03
N ARG A 42 -51.15 29.43 34.72
CA ARG A 42 -51.32 28.21 33.91
C ARG A 42 -50.68 28.31 32.53
N GLN A 43 -50.77 29.46 31.86
CA GLN A 43 -50.08 29.69 30.60
C GLN A 43 -48.55 29.64 30.75
N LEU A 44 -48.01 30.29 31.79
CA LEU A 44 -46.57 30.32 32.04
C LEU A 44 -46.03 28.95 32.44
N GLU A 45 -46.76 28.18 33.23
CA GLU A 45 -46.44 26.79 33.57
C GLU A 45 -46.40 25.92 32.32
N GLY A 46 -47.42 26.01 31.45
CA GLY A 46 -47.40 25.26 30.18
C GLY A 46 -46.24 25.65 29.26
N MET A 47 -45.88 26.93 29.19
CA MET A 47 -44.69 27.37 28.45
C MET A 47 -43.39 26.86 29.10
N LEU A 48 -43.33 26.80 30.42
CA LEU A 48 -42.15 26.31 31.13
C LEU A 48 -41.93 24.82 30.85
N ASP A 49 -43.00 24.02 30.93
CA ASP A 49 -42.97 22.59 30.63
C ASP A 49 -42.49 22.33 29.19
N GLU A 50 -43.03 23.08 28.21
CA GLU A 50 -42.60 22.98 26.81
C GLU A 50 -41.11 23.33 26.64
N LYS A 51 -40.62 24.36 27.35
CA LYS A 51 -39.20 24.75 27.29
C LYS A 51 -38.30 23.74 27.97
N GLU A 52 -38.73 23.13 29.08
CA GLU A 52 -37.99 22.07 29.75
C GLU A 52 -37.88 20.80 28.90
N GLU A 53 -38.97 20.42 28.22
CA GLU A 53 -38.95 19.29 27.28
C GLU A 53 -37.99 19.54 26.12
N ASN A 54 -38.04 20.74 25.53
CA ASN A 54 -37.10 21.14 24.48
C ASN A 54 -35.63 21.14 24.96
N LEU A 55 -35.37 21.66 26.15
CA LEU A 55 -34.03 21.64 26.76
C LEU A 55 -33.50 20.22 26.97
N ASN A 56 -34.36 19.31 27.43
CA ASN A 56 -33.99 17.91 27.60
C ASN A 56 -33.71 17.23 26.26
N SER A 57 -34.52 17.53 25.22
CA SER A 57 -34.25 17.08 23.85
C SER A 57 -32.88 17.57 23.35
N PHE A 58 -32.57 18.87 23.53
CA PHE A 58 -31.28 19.41 23.13
C PHE A 58 -30.10 18.77 23.88
N ARG A 59 -30.23 18.52 25.19
CA ARG A 59 -29.20 17.81 25.97
C ARG A 59 -28.96 16.39 25.48
N ASN A 60 -30.03 15.68 25.09
CA ASN A 60 -29.91 14.33 24.53
C ASN A 60 -29.18 14.38 23.17
N VAL A 61 -29.54 15.31 22.30
CA VAL A 61 -28.88 15.51 21.01
C VAL A 61 -27.40 15.89 21.21
N GLU A 62 -27.09 16.79 22.13
CA GLU A 62 -25.72 17.18 22.46
C GLU A 62 -24.89 15.98 22.94
N THR A 63 -25.47 15.13 23.79
CA THR A 63 -24.82 13.91 24.27
C THR A 63 -24.53 12.95 23.12
N SER A 64 -25.51 12.70 22.25
CA SER A 64 -25.33 11.83 21.07
C SER A 64 -24.30 12.39 20.09
N ILE A 65 -24.25 13.71 19.88
CA ILE A 65 -23.23 14.36 19.05
C ILE A 65 -21.84 14.16 19.66
N ASN A 66 -21.69 14.36 20.97
CA ASN A 66 -20.41 14.17 21.65
C ASN A 66 -19.92 12.71 21.54
N GLU A 67 -20.81 11.73 21.69
CA GLU A 67 -20.49 10.32 21.48
C GLU A 67 -20.10 10.01 20.03
N ALA A 68 -20.82 10.59 19.06
CA ALA A 68 -20.51 10.44 17.65
C ALA A 68 -19.13 11.04 17.30
N ILE A 69 -18.79 12.22 17.84
CA ILE A 69 -17.49 12.85 17.66
C ILE A 69 -16.38 11.98 18.25
N LEU A 70 -16.56 11.48 19.47
CA LEU A 70 -15.60 10.59 20.13
C LEU A 70 -15.38 9.30 19.32
N THR A 71 -16.45 8.74 18.78
CA THR A 71 -16.39 7.54 17.93
C THR A 71 -15.67 7.85 16.61
N ALA A 72 -15.99 8.97 15.96
CA ALA A 72 -15.32 9.40 14.74
C ALA A 72 -13.82 9.65 14.97
N GLN A 73 -13.45 10.26 16.09
CA GLN A 73 -12.05 10.46 16.46
C GLN A 73 -11.32 9.13 16.66
N ARG A 74 -11.90 8.18 17.40
CA ARG A 74 -11.32 6.84 17.58
C ARG A 74 -11.15 6.11 16.25
N ALA A 75 -12.16 6.16 15.38
CA ALA A 75 -12.10 5.56 14.05
C ALA A 75 -11.01 6.20 13.18
N GLY A 76 -10.86 7.53 13.25
CA GLY A 76 -9.79 8.26 12.57
C GLY A 76 -8.40 7.88 13.06
N ASP A 77 -8.21 7.79 14.38
CA ASP A 77 -6.94 7.39 14.99
C ASP A 77 -6.59 5.93 14.67
N GLU A 78 -7.58 5.03 14.68
CA GLU A 78 -7.41 3.62 14.32
C GLU A 78 -7.07 3.46 12.83
N ALA A 79 -7.74 4.20 11.95
CA ALA A 79 -7.43 4.23 10.53
C ALA A 79 -6.00 4.71 10.27
N LYS A 80 -5.57 5.78 10.97
CA LYS A 80 -4.20 6.30 10.87
C LYS A 80 -3.16 5.28 11.35
N ARG A 81 -3.39 4.64 12.50
CA ARG A 81 -2.50 3.59 13.03
C ARG A 81 -2.39 2.40 12.07
N THR A 82 -3.52 1.95 11.53
CA THR A 82 -3.55 0.83 10.59
C THR A 82 -2.82 1.18 9.29
N ALA A 83 -3.01 2.40 8.77
CA ALA A 83 -2.30 2.88 7.59
C ALA A 83 -0.79 2.95 7.81
N GLN A 84 -0.35 3.43 8.98
CA GLN A 84 1.07 3.47 9.35
C GLN A 84 1.67 2.06 9.45
N ALA A 85 1.00 1.13 10.14
CA ALA A 85 1.47 -0.25 10.26
C ALA A 85 1.60 -0.92 8.88
N ARG A 86 0.61 -0.75 8.00
CA ARG A 86 0.67 -1.27 6.63
C ARG A 86 1.78 -0.63 5.81
N ALA A 87 1.99 0.68 5.95
CA ALA A 87 3.08 1.36 5.24
C ALA A 87 4.44 0.79 5.65
N GLU A 88 4.66 0.55 6.95
CA GLU A 88 5.89 -0.08 7.43
C GLU A 88 6.05 -1.52 6.93
N GLU A 89 4.98 -2.32 6.89
CA GLU A 89 5.02 -3.67 6.32
C GLU A 89 5.39 -3.65 4.84
N ILE A 90 4.82 -2.74 4.06
CA ILE A 90 5.15 -2.57 2.63
C ILE A 90 6.61 -2.20 2.46
N ILE A 91 7.13 -1.27 3.27
CA ILE A 91 8.54 -0.86 3.23
C ILE A 91 9.44 -2.05 3.55
N ARG A 92 9.16 -2.78 4.64
CA ARG A 92 9.94 -3.97 5.03
C ARG A 92 9.93 -5.05 3.95
N ALA A 93 8.78 -5.30 3.34
CA ALA A 93 8.65 -6.27 2.25
C ALA A 93 9.44 -5.83 1.00
N ALA A 94 9.37 -4.55 0.64
CA ALA A 94 10.12 -3.99 -0.49
C ALA A 94 11.64 -4.03 -0.25
N GLU A 95 12.10 -3.78 0.97
CA GLU A 95 13.52 -3.88 1.35
C GLU A 95 14.03 -5.31 1.25
N ALA A 96 13.27 -6.29 1.77
CA ALA A 96 13.63 -7.70 1.68
C ALA A 96 13.69 -8.19 0.22
N GLU A 97 12.71 -7.80 -0.60
CA GLU A 97 12.70 -8.16 -2.01
C GLU A 97 13.83 -7.49 -2.80
N ARG A 98 14.14 -6.22 -2.49
CA ARG A 98 15.29 -5.52 -3.06
C ARG A 98 16.58 -6.28 -2.79
N GLU A 99 16.80 -6.70 -1.54
CA GLU A 99 18.00 -7.44 -1.15
C GLU A 99 18.10 -8.76 -1.92
N ARG A 100 17.00 -9.51 -2.00
CA ARG A 100 16.93 -10.76 -2.78
C ARG A 100 17.29 -10.55 -4.25
N VAL A 101 16.74 -9.51 -4.89
CA VAL A 101 17.01 -9.20 -6.30
C VAL A 101 18.47 -8.81 -6.51
N VAL A 102 19.05 -8.03 -5.60
CA VAL A 102 20.46 -7.63 -5.65
C VAL A 102 21.37 -8.85 -5.52
N ASP A 103 21.10 -9.72 -4.55
CA ASP A 103 21.89 -10.95 -4.33
C ASP A 103 21.80 -11.89 -5.54
N GLU A 104 20.62 -12.08 -6.11
CA GLU A 104 20.44 -12.88 -7.33
C GLU A 104 21.17 -12.27 -8.54
N GLY A 105 21.18 -10.94 -8.64
CA GLY A 105 21.94 -10.22 -9.67
C GLY A 105 23.45 -10.44 -9.50
N LEU A 106 23.96 -10.30 -8.27
CA LEU A 106 25.36 -10.51 -7.91
C LEU A 106 25.80 -11.96 -8.16
N ALA A 107 24.98 -12.93 -7.77
CA ALA A 107 25.25 -14.35 -8.01
C ALA A 107 25.35 -14.66 -9.52
N ARG A 108 24.41 -14.14 -10.31
CA ARG A 108 24.43 -14.27 -11.78
C ARG A 108 25.65 -13.60 -12.41
N ALA A 109 25.99 -12.39 -11.96
CA ALA A 109 27.16 -11.66 -12.45
C ALA A 109 28.46 -12.44 -12.17
N ARG A 110 28.61 -12.99 -10.96
CA ARG A 110 29.75 -13.84 -10.60
C ARG A 110 29.81 -15.11 -11.45
N HIS A 111 28.66 -15.74 -11.69
CA HIS A 111 28.59 -16.94 -12.54
C HIS A 111 29.06 -16.65 -13.98
N ILE A 112 28.55 -15.57 -14.59
CA ILE A 112 28.96 -15.15 -15.94
C ILE A 112 30.43 -14.78 -16.00
N ALA A 113 30.95 -14.09 -14.97
CA ALA A 113 32.36 -13.74 -14.88
C ALA A 113 33.26 -14.98 -14.87
N ASN A 114 32.91 -16.00 -14.08
CA ASN A 114 33.62 -17.26 -14.02
C ASN A 114 33.56 -18.00 -15.38
N GLN A 115 32.37 -18.11 -15.98
CA GLN A 115 32.21 -18.74 -17.31
C GLN A 115 33.05 -18.02 -18.38
N THR A 116 33.12 -16.68 -18.31
CA THR A 116 33.92 -15.88 -19.23
C THR A 116 35.42 -16.18 -19.07
N GLU A 117 35.91 -16.33 -17.84
CA GLU A 117 37.31 -16.67 -17.60
C GLU A 117 37.64 -18.09 -18.05
N ASP A 118 36.76 -19.05 -17.79
CA ASP A 118 36.89 -20.42 -18.29
C ASP A 118 36.93 -20.47 -19.83
N MET A 119 36.05 -19.72 -20.50
CA MET A 119 36.01 -19.62 -21.95
C MET A 119 37.30 -19.02 -22.53
N LYS A 120 37.85 -17.98 -21.89
CA LYS A 120 39.16 -17.41 -22.25
C LYS A 120 40.27 -18.44 -22.10
N ARG A 121 40.27 -19.21 -21.01
CA ARG A 121 41.24 -20.29 -20.78
C ARG A 121 41.13 -21.36 -21.85
N GLN A 122 39.91 -21.81 -22.18
CA GLN A 122 39.66 -22.77 -23.25
C GLN A 122 40.14 -22.24 -24.61
N SER A 123 39.89 -20.97 -24.91
CA SER A 123 40.36 -20.33 -26.15
C SER A 123 41.88 -20.28 -26.25
N LYS A 124 42.60 -20.00 -25.14
CA LYS A 124 44.07 -20.07 -25.10
C LYS A 124 44.58 -21.48 -25.37
N ILE A 125 43.98 -22.50 -24.74
CA ILE A 125 44.33 -23.91 -24.94
C ILE A 125 44.06 -24.33 -26.39
N PHE A 126 42.89 -23.99 -26.93
CA PHE A 126 42.52 -24.29 -28.30
C PHE A 126 43.51 -23.66 -29.28
N ARG A 127 43.83 -22.38 -29.12
CA ARG A 127 44.83 -21.69 -29.94
C ARG A 127 46.20 -22.38 -29.90
N ALA A 128 46.67 -22.77 -28.71
CA ALA A 128 47.95 -23.46 -28.57
C ALA A 128 47.94 -24.84 -29.29
N ARG A 129 46.87 -25.62 -29.12
CA ARG A 129 46.69 -26.91 -29.80
C ARG A 129 46.60 -26.76 -31.31
N PHE A 130 45.85 -25.77 -31.78
CA PHE A 130 45.70 -25.48 -33.20
C PHE A 130 47.03 -25.07 -33.82
N LYS A 131 47.80 -24.21 -33.13
CA LYS A 131 49.14 -23.82 -33.58
C LYS A 131 50.06 -25.04 -33.72
N MET A 132 50.14 -25.91 -32.70
CA MET A 132 50.95 -27.13 -32.76
C MET A 132 50.51 -28.06 -33.91
N LEU A 133 49.20 -28.18 -34.15
CA LEU A 133 48.69 -28.99 -35.27
C LEU A 133 49.16 -28.42 -36.61
N VAL A 134 49.02 -27.12 -36.82
CA VAL A 134 49.46 -26.47 -38.07
C VAL A 134 50.97 -26.54 -38.25
N GLU A 135 51.75 -26.36 -37.17
CA GLU A 135 53.22 -26.52 -37.20
C GLU A 135 53.60 -27.95 -37.59
N ALA A 136 52.98 -28.98 -37.01
CA ALA A 136 53.23 -30.37 -37.38
C ALA A 136 52.88 -30.67 -38.85
N GLN A 137 51.78 -30.12 -39.36
CA GLN A 137 51.42 -30.27 -40.78
C GLN A 137 52.39 -29.51 -41.71
N LEU A 138 52.89 -28.35 -41.27
CA LEU A 138 53.88 -27.59 -42.02
C LEU A 138 55.23 -28.31 -42.03
N ASP A 139 55.64 -28.91 -40.91
CA ASP A 139 56.88 -29.69 -40.82
C ASP A 139 56.81 -30.93 -41.71
N LEU A 140 55.66 -31.59 -41.80
CA LEU A 140 55.45 -32.68 -42.75
C LEU A 140 55.66 -32.23 -44.21
N LEU A 141 55.13 -31.06 -44.59
CA LEU A 141 55.30 -30.51 -45.94
C LEU A 141 56.75 -30.06 -46.22
N LYS A 142 57.47 -29.62 -45.19
CA LYS A 142 58.88 -29.23 -45.29
C LYS A 142 59.84 -30.41 -45.23
N SER A 143 59.37 -31.60 -44.90
CA SER A 143 60.23 -32.77 -44.87
C SER A 143 60.70 -33.10 -46.29
N ASP A 144 61.99 -33.41 -46.41
CA ASP A 144 62.64 -33.80 -47.66
C ASP A 144 62.02 -35.08 -48.27
N ASP A 145 61.13 -35.76 -47.54
CA ASP A 145 60.34 -36.89 -48.03
C ASP A 145 59.49 -36.50 -49.26
N TRP A 146 59.00 -35.26 -49.31
CA TRP A 146 58.30 -34.74 -50.49
C TRP A 146 59.25 -34.44 -51.63
N ASP A 147 60.43 -33.89 -51.35
CA ASP A 147 61.46 -33.67 -52.38
C ASP A 147 61.92 -35.01 -52.96
N TYR A 148 62.04 -36.06 -52.14
CA TYR A 148 62.38 -37.42 -52.59
C TYR A 148 61.26 -38.09 -53.40
N LEU A 149 59.99 -37.85 -53.04
CA LEU A 149 58.81 -38.34 -53.78
C LEU A 149 58.54 -37.58 -55.08
N LEU A 150 58.94 -36.31 -55.15
CA LEU A 150 58.71 -35.43 -56.31
C LEU A 150 59.92 -35.31 -57.24
N ASP A 151 61.09 -35.85 -56.88
CA ASP A 151 62.24 -36.02 -57.77
C ASP A 151 61.95 -37.13 -58.80
N PHE A 152 61.02 -36.84 -59.71
CA PHE A 152 60.61 -37.72 -60.80
C PHE A 152 61.74 -37.97 -61.81
N ASP A 153 62.65 -37.01 -61.99
CA ASP A 153 63.75 -37.10 -62.95
C ASP A 153 64.75 -38.20 -62.58
N LYS A 154 65.18 -38.28 -61.31
CA LYS A 154 66.08 -39.37 -60.86
C LYS A 154 65.43 -40.75 -60.91
N ASN A 155 64.14 -40.84 -60.59
CA ASN A 155 63.40 -42.10 -60.66
C ASN A 155 63.16 -42.56 -62.10
N LEU A 156 63.11 -41.63 -63.07
CA LEU A 156 63.06 -41.93 -64.50
C LEU A 156 64.44 -42.32 -65.05
N GLU A 157 65.51 -41.61 -64.69
CA GLU A 157 66.89 -41.97 -65.11
C GLU A 157 67.27 -43.39 -64.68
N HIS A 158 67.02 -43.76 -63.42
CA HIS A 158 67.26 -45.13 -62.94
C HIS A 158 66.46 -46.18 -63.72
N ARG A 159 65.20 -45.88 -64.07
CA ARG A 159 64.36 -46.80 -64.85
C ARG A 159 64.78 -46.89 -66.31
N VAL A 160 65.30 -45.83 -66.89
CA VAL A 160 65.82 -45.82 -68.26
C VAL A 160 67.16 -46.57 -68.30
N GLU A 161 68.06 -46.38 -67.34
CA GLU A 161 69.31 -47.15 -67.23
C GLU A 161 69.05 -48.65 -67.04
N ASP A 162 68.08 -49.02 -66.20
CA ASP A 162 67.68 -50.42 -66.01
C ASP A 162 67.10 -51.04 -67.30
N LEU A 163 66.35 -50.26 -68.09
CA LEU A 163 65.80 -50.71 -69.37
C LEU A 163 66.88 -50.85 -70.45
N GLU A 164 67.81 -49.90 -70.54
CA GLU A 164 68.95 -49.95 -71.47
C GLU A 164 69.92 -51.10 -71.13
N ALA A 165 70.09 -51.42 -69.84
CA ALA A 165 70.89 -52.56 -69.40
C ALA A 165 70.24 -53.92 -69.71
N VAL A 166 68.90 -53.97 -69.78
CA VAL A 166 68.16 -55.16 -70.22
C VAL A 166 68.23 -55.31 -71.74
N GLU A 167 68.16 -54.23 -72.49
CA GLU A 167 68.25 -54.23 -73.96
C GLU A 167 69.67 -54.66 -74.43
N LYS A 168 70.74 -54.12 -73.80
CA LYS A 168 72.13 -54.53 -74.10
C LYS A 168 72.43 -56.00 -73.79
N LYS A 169 71.68 -56.63 -72.88
CA LYS A 169 71.82 -58.07 -72.57
C LYS A 169 71.06 -58.97 -73.54
N GLN A 170 70.19 -58.43 -74.39
CA GLN A 170 69.47 -59.20 -75.41
C GLN A 170 70.18 -59.21 -76.78
N ASP A 171 71.14 -58.30 -77.00
CA ASP A 171 71.89 -58.16 -78.26
C ASP A 171 73.31 -58.79 -78.25
N GLU A 172 73.74 -59.44 -77.15
CA GLU A 172 74.94 -60.31 -77.05
C GLU A 172 74.59 -61.80 -77.13
#